data_AF-A0A9X2L171-F1
#
_entry.id   AF-A0A9X2L171-F1
#
_cell.length_a   1.000
_cell.length_b   1.000
_cell.length_c   1.000
_cell.angle_alpha   90.00
_cell.angle_beta   90.00
_cell.angle_gamma   90.00
#
_symmetry.space_group_name_H-M   'P 1'
#
loop_
_entity.id
_entity.type
_entity.pdbx_description
1 polymer ?
#
loop_
_entity_poly.entity_id
_entity_poly.type
_entity_poly.pdbx_seq_one_letter_code
_entity_poly.pdbx_strand_id
1 'polypeptide(L)'
;MKISGEFEVKLNPIEAYAEGAKGISLNRMSIDKTFYGDLNATSKGEMLSAMTPVKGSAGYVAMEQVTGTLSGKKGSFVLQHYGIMNKGEQELILEVVPNSGTDDLKGLSGKMAINIADGKHFYEFEYEL
;
A
#
# COMPACT_ATOMS: atom_id res chain seq x y z
N MET A 1 13.79 -13.07 -3.31
CA MET A 1 13.39 -13.60 -1.98
C MET A 1 11.88 -13.44 -1.83
N LYS A 2 11.19 -14.30 -1.07
CA LYS A 2 9.74 -14.19 -0.82
C LYS A 2 9.47 -14.34 0.68
N ILE A 3 8.75 -13.39 1.25
CA ILE A 3 8.30 -13.40 2.65
C ILE A 3 6.80 -13.11 2.74
N SER A 4 6.19 -13.44 3.87
CA SER A 4 4.79 -13.12 4.14
C SER A 4 4.58 -12.83 5.62
N GLY A 5 3.59 -12.00 5.93
CA GLY A 5 3.25 -11.68 7.32
C GLY A 5 1.95 -10.92 7.44
N GLU A 6 1.55 -10.66 8.69
CA GLU A 6 0.39 -9.84 9.02
C GLU A 6 0.77 -8.36 8.99
N PHE A 7 -0.19 -7.49 8.67
CA PHE A 7 -0.07 -6.07 8.92
C PHE A 7 -1.40 -5.48 9.39
N GLU A 8 -1.32 -4.36 10.09
CA GLU A 8 -2.46 -3.55 10.49
C GLU A 8 -2.44 -2.25 9.69
N VAL A 9 -3.61 -1.73 9.36
CA VAL A 9 -3.76 -0.45 8.65
C VAL A 9 -4.79 0.42 9.35
N LYS A 10 -4.44 1.69 9.54
CA LYS A 10 -5.35 2.75 9.98
C LYS A 10 -5.46 3.78 8.86
N LEU A 11 -6.69 4.06 8.45
CA LEU A 11 -7.00 5.10 7.48
C LEU A 11 -7.75 6.23 8.17
N ASN A 12 -7.32 7.48 7.96
CA ASN A 12 -8.02 8.64 8.47
C ASN A 12 -8.39 9.56 7.29
N PRO A 13 -9.64 10.04 7.20
CA PRO A 13 -10.01 11.00 6.17
C PRO A 13 -9.17 12.27 6.24
N ILE A 14 -8.74 12.76 5.08
CA ILE A 14 -8.18 14.11 4.93
C ILE A 14 -9.02 14.83 3.88
N GLU A 15 -9.16 16.15 4.03
CA GLU A 15 -9.82 16.99 3.05
C GLU A 15 -9.18 16.81 1.66
N ALA A 16 -9.98 16.39 0.68
CA ALA A 16 -9.54 16.26 -0.69
C ALA A 16 -9.56 17.64 -1.38
N TYR A 17 -8.59 17.89 -2.26
CA TYR A 17 -8.55 19.15 -3.02
C TYR A 17 -9.68 19.23 -4.06
N ALA A 18 -9.94 18.11 -4.74
CA ALA A 18 -10.93 18.04 -5.81
C ALA A 18 -12.24 17.46 -5.29
N GLU A 19 -13.35 18.02 -5.75
CA GLU A 19 -14.67 17.47 -5.54
C GLU A 19 -15.04 16.56 -6.73
N GLY A 20 -15.65 15.41 -6.42
CA GLY A 20 -16.22 14.55 -7.45
C GLY A 20 -17.52 15.14 -8.02
N ALA A 21 -17.83 14.80 -9.27
CA ALA A 21 -19.04 15.25 -9.96
C ALA A 21 -19.81 14.07 -10.55
N LYS A 22 -21.10 14.28 -10.85
CA LYS A 22 -21.97 13.28 -11.53
C LYS A 22 -22.01 11.92 -10.82
N GLY A 23 -22.06 11.94 -9.48
CA GLY A 23 -22.11 10.74 -8.64
C GLY A 23 -20.76 10.07 -8.37
N ILE A 24 -19.65 10.66 -8.85
CA ILE A 24 -18.30 10.24 -8.47
C ILE A 24 -17.96 10.91 -7.13
N SER A 25 -17.32 10.16 -6.22
CA SER A 25 -16.76 10.69 -4.98
C SER A 25 -15.23 10.57 -5.04
N LEU A 26 -14.54 11.70 -4.92
CA LEU A 26 -13.09 11.76 -4.79
C LEU A 26 -12.73 11.93 -3.30
N ASN A 27 -11.80 11.13 -2.80
CA ASN A 27 -11.42 11.13 -1.40
C ASN A 27 -9.90 11.13 -1.23
N ARG A 28 -9.43 11.65 -0.10
CA ARG A 28 -8.04 11.56 0.35
C ARG A 28 -8.00 10.98 1.77
N MET A 29 -7.03 10.12 2.04
CA MET A 29 -6.85 9.51 3.36
C MET A 29 -5.38 9.47 3.75
N SER A 30 -5.10 9.64 5.05
CA SER A 30 -3.81 9.27 5.62
C SER A 30 -3.75 7.76 5.80
N ILE A 31 -2.55 7.20 5.69
CA ILE A 31 -2.25 5.80 5.96
C ILE A 31 -1.24 5.74 7.10
N ASP A 32 -1.54 4.95 8.12
CA ASP A 32 -0.56 4.45 9.08
C ASP A 32 -0.63 2.91 9.06
N LYS A 33 0.48 2.22 8.83
CA LYS A 33 0.54 0.75 8.94
C LYS A 33 1.61 0.28 9.90
N THR A 34 1.37 -0.92 10.43
CA THR A 34 2.37 -1.70 11.15
C THR A 34 2.46 -3.07 10.51
N PHE A 35 3.65 -3.46 10.06
CA PHE A 35 3.95 -4.77 9.48
C PHE A 35 4.66 -5.65 10.51
N TYR A 36 4.33 -6.93 10.50
CA TYR A 36 4.87 -7.92 11.43
C TYR A 36 5.56 -9.08 10.69
N GLY A 37 6.48 -9.75 11.37
CA GLY A 37 7.25 -10.89 10.83
C GLY A 37 8.57 -10.44 10.20
N ASP A 38 8.91 -11.01 9.05
CA ASP A 38 10.17 -10.72 8.35
C ASP A 38 10.25 -9.27 7.85
N LEU A 39 9.11 -8.65 7.53
CA LEU A 39 9.00 -7.19 7.47
C LEU A 39 8.44 -6.71 8.81
N ASN A 40 9.33 -6.27 9.71
CA ASN A 40 8.98 -5.63 10.97
C ASN A 40 9.19 -4.13 10.83
N ALA A 41 8.11 -3.43 10.48
CA ALA A 41 8.20 -2.04 10.05
C ALA A 41 6.92 -1.27 10.36
N THR A 42 7.04 0.05 10.31
CA THR A 42 5.88 0.96 10.26
C THR A 42 5.90 1.72 8.96
N SER A 43 4.75 2.18 8.49
CA SER A 43 4.67 3.07 7.35
C SER A 43 3.71 4.23 7.58
N LYS A 44 3.98 5.32 6.86
CA LYS A 44 3.10 6.47 6.74
C LYS A 44 2.98 6.87 5.29
N GLY A 45 1.78 7.25 4.88
CA GLY A 45 1.51 7.61 3.50
C GLY A 45 0.17 8.30 3.31
N GLU A 46 -0.19 8.50 2.06
CA GLU A 46 -1.50 9.03 1.68
C GLU A 46 -2.08 8.23 0.53
N MET A 47 -3.41 8.16 0.50
CA MET A 47 -4.22 7.54 -0.54
C MET A 47 -5.13 8.58 -1.17
N LEU A 48 -5.26 8.54 -2.49
CA LEU A 48 -6.35 9.16 -3.24
C LEU A 48 -7.25 8.07 -3.80
N SER A 49 -8.57 8.26 -3.73
CA SER A 49 -9.52 7.31 -4.30
C SER A 49 -10.65 8.00 -5.06
N ALA A 50 -11.21 7.27 -6.02
CA ALA A 50 -12.39 7.64 -6.77
C ALA A 50 -13.42 6.51 -6.69
N MET A 51 -14.56 6.75 -6.06
CA MET A 51 -15.69 5.84 -6.04
C MET A 51 -16.69 6.26 -7.11
N THR A 52 -17.12 5.31 -7.94
CA THR A 52 -18.12 5.56 -9.00
C THR A 52 -19.52 5.19 -8.51
N PRO A 53 -20.59 5.63 -9.19
CA PRO A 53 -21.95 5.18 -8.87
C PRO A 53 -22.20 3.70 -9.21
N VAL A 54 -21.29 3.03 -9.93
CA VAL A 54 -21.41 1.62 -10.28
C VAL A 54 -20.82 0.78 -9.14
N LYS A 55 -21.67 -0.07 -8.53
CA LYS A 55 -21.27 -0.96 -7.44
C LYS A 55 -20.04 -1.79 -7.82
N GLY A 56 -19.06 -1.85 -6.91
CA GLY A 56 -17.81 -2.58 -7.12
C GLY A 56 -16.88 -1.95 -8.16
N SER A 57 -17.11 -0.69 -8.56
CA SER A 57 -16.21 0.03 -9.48
C SER A 57 -15.64 1.28 -8.82
N ALA A 58 -14.31 1.30 -8.71
CA ALA A 58 -13.56 2.37 -8.05
C ALA A 58 -12.09 2.30 -8.47
N GLY A 59 -11.34 3.37 -8.21
CA GLY A 59 -9.89 3.40 -8.37
C GLY A 59 -9.23 4.02 -7.17
N TYR A 60 -7.98 3.66 -6.92
CA TYR A 60 -7.15 4.33 -5.93
C TYR A 60 -5.67 4.32 -6.31
N VAL A 61 -4.95 5.29 -5.76
CA VAL A 61 -3.48 5.33 -5.77
C VAL A 61 -3.02 5.70 -4.36
N ALA A 62 -1.84 5.22 -3.98
CA ALA A 62 -1.23 5.56 -2.71
C ALA A 62 0.28 5.50 -2.80
N MET A 63 0.95 6.25 -1.94
CA MET A 63 2.39 6.10 -1.69
C MET A 63 2.62 6.12 -0.19
N GLU A 64 3.50 5.25 0.29
CA GLU A 64 3.85 5.16 1.69
C GLU A 64 5.34 4.92 1.88
N GLN A 65 5.94 5.63 2.84
CA GLN A 65 7.31 5.39 3.30
C GLN A 65 7.26 4.33 4.40
N VAL A 66 7.89 3.19 4.14
CA VAL A 66 8.11 2.11 5.10
C VAL A 66 9.45 2.34 5.79
N THR A 67 9.50 2.16 7.12
CA THR A 67 10.73 2.24 7.92
C THR A 67 10.74 1.13 8.96
N GLY A 68 11.83 0.35 9.02
CA GLY A 68 11.95 -0.78 9.93
C GLY A 68 13.06 -1.75 9.53
N THR A 69 12.79 -3.04 9.65
CA THR A 69 13.68 -4.12 9.21
C THR A 69 12.99 -5.05 8.21
N LEU A 70 13.76 -5.51 7.21
CA LEU A 70 13.38 -6.51 6.23
C LEU A 70 14.37 -7.68 6.30
N SER A 71 13.90 -8.84 6.74
CA SER A 71 14.72 -10.03 7.00
C SER A 71 15.99 -9.70 7.81
N GLY A 72 15.81 -8.87 8.86
CA GLY A 72 16.88 -8.42 9.76
C GLY A 72 17.72 -7.23 9.27
N LYS A 73 17.57 -6.80 8.01
CA LYS A 73 18.30 -5.63 7.45
C LYS A 73 17.56 -4.34 7.74
N LYS A 74 18.24 -3.33 8.28
CA LYS A 74 17.61 -2.07 8.69
C LYS A 74 17.60 -1.06 7.56
N GLY A 75 16.49 -0.34 7.40
CA GLY A 75 16.42 0.78 6.48
C GLY A 75 14.99 1.26 6.29
N SER A 76 14.80 1.95 5.17
CA SER A 76 13.51 2.46 4.73
C SER A 76 13.37 2.32 3.22
N PHE A 77 12.14 2.29 2.71
CA PHE A 77 11.83 2.26 1.28
C PHE A 77 10.40 2.77 1.04
N VAL A 78 10.07 3.17 -0.18
CA VAL A 78 8.73 3.64 -0.54
C VAL A 78 8.00 2.58 -1.34
N LEU A 79 6.74 2.31 -0.97
CA LEU A 79 5.80 1.53 -1.77
C LEU A 79 4.86 2.45 -2.53
N GLN A 80 4.58 2.12 -3.79
CA GLN A 80 3.59 2.78 -4.63
C GLN A 80 2.46 1.80 -4.97
N HIS A 81 1.22 2.28 -4.87
CA HIS A 81 0.01 1.53 -5.15
C HIS A 81 -0.70 2.09 -6.38
N TYR A 82 -1.23 1.18 -7.20
CA TYR A 82 -2.25 1.44 -8.19
C TYR A 82 -3.31 0.35 -8.08
N GLY A 83 -4.54 0.72 -7.77
CA GLY A 83 -5.66 -0.21 -7.64
C GLY A 83 -6.85 0.19 -8.50
N ILE A 84 -7.39 -0.77 -9.23
CA ILE A 84 -8.62 -0.63 -10.00
C ILE A 84 -9.58 -1.74 -9.62
N MET A 85 -10.83 -1.36 -9.40
CA MET A 85 -11.96 -2.27 -9.29
C MET A 85 -12.90 -2.05 -10.47
N ASN A 86 -13.22 -3.11 -11.19
CA ASN A 86 -14.17 -3.13 -12.29
C ASN A 86 -15.29 -4.12 -11.96
N LYS A 87 -16.42 -3.60 -11.46
CA LYS A 87 -17.61 -4.40 -11.13
C LYS A 87 -17.32 -5.61 -10.23
N GLY A 88 -16.40 -5.45 -9.29
CA GLY A 88 -15.99 -6.50 -8.35
C GLY A 88 -14.73 -7.26 -8.73
N GLU A 89 -14.24 -7.15 -9.98
CA GLU A 89 -12.91 -7.62 -10.35
C GLU A 89 -11.86 -6.60 -9.87
N GLN A 90 -10.83 -7.06 -9.16
CA GLN A 90 -9.80 -6.19 -8.58
C GLN A 90 -8.44 -6.45 -9.21
N GLU A 91 -7.76 -5.38 -9.58
CA GLU A 91 -6.34 -5.36 -9.93
C GLU A 91 -5.60 -4.47 -8.93
N LEU A 92 -4.45 -4.95 -8.45
CA LEU A 92 -3.56 -4.19 -7.58
C LEU A 92 -2.11 -4.36 -8.05
N ILE A 93 -1.48 -3.24 -8.37
CA ILE A 93 -0.04 -3.13 -8.53
C ILE A 93 0.49 -2.43 -7.28
N LEU A 94 1.38 -3.10 -6.55
CA LEU A 94 2.03 -2.58 -5.37
C LEU A 94 3.51 -2.93 -5.45
N GLU A 95 4.37 -1.91 -5.55
CA GLU A 95 5.78 -2.09 -5.87
C GLU A 95 6.69 -1.10 -5.14
N VAL A 96 7.95 -1.50 -4.96
CA VAL A 96 8.99 -0.63 -4.40
C VAL A 96 9.35 0.43 -5.44
N VAL A 97 9.28 1.70 -5.05
CA VAL A 97 9.76 2.80 -5.90
C VAL A 97 11.27 2.63 -6.11
N PRO A 98 11.77 2.60 -7.36
CA PRO A 98 13.18 2.38 -7.63
C PRO A 98 14.09 3.36 -6.89
N ASN A 99 15.17 2.84 -6.30
CA ASN A 99 16.16 3.61 -5.54
C ASN A 99 15.62 4.33 -4.29
N SER A 100 14.42 3.99 -3.81
CA SER A 100 13.89 4.53 -2.55
C SER A 100 14.48 3.87 -1.30
N GLY A 101 15.15 2.71 -1.46
CA GLY A 101 15.80 1.98 -0.39
C GLY A 101 16.95 2.74 0.26
N THR A 102 16.97 2.80 1.59
CA THR A 102 18.04 3.42 2.40
C THR A 102 18.82 2.39 3.20
N ASP A 103 19.99 2.79 3.71
CA ASP A 103 20.82 1.98 4.61
C ASP A 103 21.10 0.57 4.04
N ASP A 104 20.79 -0.49 4.79
CA ASP A 104 20.99 -1.88 4.37
C ASP A 104 20.01 -2.31 3.26
N LEU A 105 19.03 -1.48 2.93
CA LEU A 105 18.00 -1.71 1.91
C LEU A 105 18.28 -0.94 0.61
N LYS A 106 19.45 -0.30 0.47
CA LYS A 106 19.86 0.31 -0.82
C LYS A 106 19.89 -0.75 -1.91
N GLY A 107 19.27 -0.43 -3.06
CA GLY A 107 19.14 -1.36 -4.19
C GLY A 107 17.88 -2.25 -4.13
N LEU A 108 17.07 -2.14 -3.07
CA LEU A 108 15.82 -2.89 -2.95
C LEU A 108 14.91 -2.65 -4.17
N SER A 109 14.44 -3.74 -4.74
CA SER A 109 13.34 -3.76 -5.71
C SER A 109 12.37 -4.88 -5.34
N GLY A 110 11.10 -4.76 -5.72
CA GLY A 110 10.14 -5.81 -5.39
C GLY A 110 8.69 -5.42 -5.59
N LYS A 111 7.81 -6.41 -5.44
CA LYS A 111 6.36 -6.29 -5.54
C LYS A 111 5.71 -6.97 -4.36
N MET A 112 4.61 -6.38 -3.89
CA MET A 112 3.86 -6.92 -2.76
C MET A 112 2.42 -7.22 -3.18
N ALA A 113 1.89 -8.34 -2.72
CA ALA A 113 0.47 -8.65 -2.78
C ALA A 113 -0.15 -8.49 -1.40
N ILE A 114 -1.43 -8.13 -1.36
CA ILE A 114 -2.22 -8.01 -0.13
C ILE A 114 -3.37 -9.00 -0.19
N ASN A 115 -3.51 -9.80 0.86
CA ASN A 115 -4.62 -10.73 1.06
C ASN A 115 -5.39 -10.35 2.34
N ILE A 116 -6.70 -10.53 2.33
CA ILE A 116 -7.55 -10.35 3.51
C ILE A 116 -8.22 -11.67 3.81
N ALA A 117 -7.98 -12.21 5.00
CA ALA A 117 -8.56 -13.46 5.46
C ALA A 117 -9.04 -13.29 6.91
N ASP A 118 -10.28 -13.70 7.20
CA ASP A 118 -10.89 -13.64 8.53
C ASP A 118 -10.80 -12.25 9.21
N GLY A 119 -10.88 -11.18 8.42
CA GLY A 119 -10.80 -9.80 8.89
C GLY A 119 -9.38 -9.29 9.21
N LYS A 120 -8.34 -10.09 8.94
CA LYS A 120 -6.93 -9.73 9.08
C LYS A 120 -6.30 -9.43 7.72
N HIS A 121 -5.33 -8.51 7.70
CA HIS A 121 -4.58 -8.20 6.50
C HIS A 121 -3.22 -8.91 6.49
N PHE A 122 -2.89 -9.51 5.36
CA PHE A 122 -1.63 -10.20 5.12
C PHE A 122 -0.93 -9.61 3.91
N TYR A 123 0.39 -9.56 3.95
CA TYR A 123 1.22 -9.26 2.80
C TYR A 123 1.96 -10.51 2.32
N GLU A 124 2.21 -10.58 1.02
CA GLU A 124 3.27 -11.39 0.43
C GLU A 124 4.22 -10.44 -0.29
N PHE A 125 5.50 -10.44 0.06
CA PHE A 125 6.49 -9.54 -0.52
C PHE A 125 7.57 -10.33 -1.24
N GLU A 126 7.66 -10.14 -2.55
CA GLU A 126 8.70 -10.69 -3.41
C GLU A 126 9.68 -9.57 -3.77
N TYR A 127 10.96 -9.76 -3.44
CA TYR A 127 11.95 -8.69 -3.56
C TYR A 127 13.37 -9.20 -3.87
N GLU A 128 14.19 -8.30 -4.38
CA GLU A 128 15.63 -8.44 -4.61
C GLU A 128 16.38 -7.34 -3.88
N LEU A 129 17.56 -7.66 -3.35
CA LEU A 129 18.42 -6.76 -2.60
C LEU A 129 19.89 -7.17 -2.73
#